data_AF-A0A2V7YDI0-F1
#
_entry.id   AF-A0A2V7YDI0-F1
#
_cell.length_a   1.000
_cell.length_b   1.000
_cell.length_c   1.000
_cell.angle_alpha   90.00
_cell.angle_beta   90.00
_cell.angle_gamma   90.00
#
_symmetry.space_group_name_H-M   'P 1'
#
loop_
_entity.id
_entity.type
_entity.pdbx_description
1 polymer ?
#
loop_
_entity_poly.entity_id
_entity_poly.type
_entity_poly.pdbx_seq_one_letter_code
_entity_poly.pdbx_strand_id
1 'polypeptide(L)'
;MRLAKIPLFCAAAHIVAVCGTLLFLRSHLMWILWMIAAVSLIAFYAWWSVRIGKFAPVVIASAGLVCDLTGESLFIFRPELDRAASLLTGGAANGLYTICGILLTLATPSVPLRWLAWIAWASGIVLIIVTIFNSRIGVMIATAALMASFIPFVIAMARE
;
A
#
# COMPACT_ATOMS: atom_id res chain seq x y z
N MET A 1 19.58 -15.26 1.93
CA MET A 1 18.64 -14.94 3.03
C MET A 1 17.22 -15.19 2.51
N ARG A 2 16.44 -16.04 3.20
CA ARG A 2 15.24 -16.72 2.65
C ARG A 2 14.15 -15.72 2.20
N LEU A 3 13.93 -15.63 0.89
CA LEU A 3 12.83 -14.87 0.26
C LEU A 3 11.45 -15.19 0.88
N ALA A 4 11.29 -16.37 1.48
CA ALA A 4 10.07 -16.80 2.19
C ALA A 4 9.59 -15.86 3.31
N LYS A 5 10.44 -14.96 3.85
CA LYS A 5 10.05 -14.05 4.94
C LYS A 5 9.51 -12.69 4.48
N ILE A 6 9.58 -12.37 3.19
CA ILE A 6 9.20 -11.03 2.67
C ILE A 6 7.73 -10.69 2.98
N PRO A 7 6.74 -11.58 2.80
CA PRO A 7 5.36 -11.25 3.12
C PRO A 7 5.18 -10.97 4.62
N LEU A 8 5.80 -11.76 5.51
CA LEU A 8 5.71 -11.51 6.95
C LEU A 8 6.32 -10.17 7.35
N PHE A 9 7.44 -9.78 6.73
CA PHE A 9 8.04 -8.46 6.93
C PHE A 9 7.09 -7.34 6.45
N CYS A 10 6.48 -7.49 5.28
CA CYS A 10 5.50 -6.54 4.75
C CYS A 10 4.30 -6.41 5.69
N ALA A 11 3.72 -7.53 6.15
CA ALA A 11 2.62 -7.54 7.10
C ALA A 11 3.00 -6.84 8.42
N ALA A 12 4.17 -7.14 8.98
CA ALA A 12 4.66 -6.51 10.20
C ALA A 12 4.87 -5.00 10.03
N ALA A 13 5.47 -4.55 8.93
CA ALA A 13 5.65 -3.13 8.63
C ALA A 13 4.32 -2.37 8.57
N HIS A 14 3.30 -2.95 7.94
CA HIS A 14 1.97 -2.34 7.86
C HIS A 14 1.24 -2.34 9.21
N ILE A 15 1.36 -3.40 10.01
CA ILE A 15 0.82 -3.41 11.40
C ILE A 15 1.47 -2.29 12.21
N VAL A 16 2.79 -2.16 12.17
CA VAL A 16 3.51 -1.11 12.89
C VAL A 16 3.10 0.28 12.39
N ALA A 17 2.96 0.49 11.09
CA ALA A 17 2.51 1.76 10.53
C ALA A 17 1.07 2.11 10.94
N VAL A 18 0.14 1.15 10.91
CA VAL A 18 -1.25 1.34 11.37
C VAL A 18 -1.31 1.68 12.86
N CYS A 19 -0.59 0.92 13.70
CA CYS A 19 -0.52 1.22 15.14
C CYS A 19 0.15 2.57 15.40
N GLY A 20 1.24 2.87 14.68
CA GLY A 20 1.91 4.16 14.72
C GLY A 20 0.99 5.31 14.32
N THR A 21 0.07 5.07 13.38
CA THR A 21 -0.95 6.04 12.93
C THR A 21 -1.80 6.56 14.07
N LEU A 22 -2.14 5.69 15.02
CA LEU A 22 -2.96 6.04 16.17
C LEU A 22 -2.18 6.80 17.26
N LEU A 23 -0.85 6.69 17.27
CA LEU A 23 0.01 7.18 18.35
C LEU A 23 0.76 8.47 18.02
N PHE A 24 1.17 8.64 16.75
CA PHE A 24 2.15 9.66 16.35
C PHE A 24 1.62 10.64 15.30
N LEU A 25 0.31 10.91 15.30
CA LEU A 25 -0.37 11.75 14.31
C LEU A 25 0.44 13.01 13.96
N ARG A 26 0.69 13.21 12.65
CA ARG A 26 1.40 14.38 12.10
C ARG A 26 2.84 14.58 12.60
N SER A 27 3.57 13.51 12.86
CA SER A 27 4.99 13.57 13.23
C SER A 27 5.92 13.04 12.12
N HIS A 28 7.21 13.38 12.19
CA HIS A 28 8.23 12.77 11.34
C HIS A 28 8.33 11.25 11.54
N LEU A 29 8.04 10.74 12.75
CA LEU A 29 8.03 9.31 13.01
C LEU A 29 6.93 8.60 12.22
N MET A 30 5.75 9.21 12.14
CA MET A 30 4.66 8.71 11.30
C MET A 30 5.10 8.50 9.86
N TRP A 31 5.75 9.52 9.30
CA TRP A 31 6.24 9.51 7.93
C TRP A 31 7.24 8.38 7.71
N ILE A 32 8.21 8.21 8.63
CA ILE A 32 9.19 7.10 8.54
C ILE A 32 8.47 5.75 8.52
N LEU A 33 7.48 5.55 9.40
CA LEU A 33 6.73 4.30 9.47
C LEU A 33 5.98 3.99 8.17
N TRP A 34 5.34 4.99 7.57
CA TRP A 34 4.65 4.83 6.29
C TRP A 34 5.61 4.61 5.12
N MET A 35 6.79 5.25 5.11
CA MET A 35 7.82 4.97 4.09
C MET A 35 8.35 3.55 4.20
N ILE A 36 8.56 3.04 5.42
CA ILE A 36 8.95 1.64 5.65
C ILE A 36 7.83 0.70 5.14
N ALA A 37 6.56 1.01 5.41
CA ALA A 37 5.43 0.24 4.91
C ALA A 37 5.38 0.23 3.37
N ALA A 38 5.49 1.39 2.72
CA ALA A 38 5.50 1.51 1.27
C ALA A 38 6.67 0.75 0.61
N VAL A 39 7.89 0.87 1.15
CA VAL A 39 9.05 0.10 0.67
C VAL A 39 8.83 -1.40 0.86
N SER A 40 8.25 -1.82 1.99
CA SER A 40 7.94 -3.23 2.24
C SER A 40 6.88 -3.78 1.27
N LEU A 41 5.94 -2.94 0.82
CA LEU A 41 4.95 -3.27 -0.20
C LEU A 41 5.62 -3.53 -1.56
N ILE A 42 6.56 -2.67 -1.97
CA ILE A 42 7.35 -2.90 -3.20
C ILE A 42 8.15 -4.19 -3.10
N ALA A 43 8.78 -4.46 -1.96
CA ALA A 43 9.50 -5.70 -1.74
C ALA A 43 8.58 -6.93 -1.85
N PHE A 44 7.35 -6.85 -1.30
CA PHE A 44 6.34 -7.89 -1.44
C PHE A 44 5.90 -8.10 -2.90
N TYR A 45 5.61 -7.04 -3.64
CA TYR A 45 5.26 -7.14 -5.06
C TYR A 45 6.40 -7.69 -5.92
N ALA A 46 7.64 -7.29 -5.64
CA ALA A 46 8.82 -7.81 -6.31
C ALA A 46 9.00 -9.32 -6.04
N TRP A 47 8.87 -9.72 -4.77
CA TRP A 47 8.88 -11.14 -4.39
C TRP A 47 7.82 -11.95 -5.11
N TRP A 48 6.58 -11.45 -5.17
CA TRP A 48 5.49 -12.12 -5.87
C TRP A 48 5.78 -12.21 -7.38
N SER A 49 6.21 -11.10 -7.98
CA SER A 49 6.52 -10.98 -9.40
C SER A 49 7.61 -11.93 -9.86
N VAL A 50 8.68 -12.11 -9.07
CA VAL A 50 9.77 -13.04 -9.39
C VAL A 50 9.26 -14.47 -9.52
N ARG A 51 8.31 -14.89 -8.69
CA ARG A 51 7.78 -16.26 -8.71
C ARG A 51 6.92 -16.58 -9.92
N ILE A 52 6.26 -15.57 -10.48
CA ILE A 52 5.39 -15.72 -11.65
C ILE A 52 6.04 -15.21 -12.95
N GLY A 53 7.26 -14.67 -12.87
CA GLY A 53 8.00 -14.13 -14.00
C GLY A 53 7.39 -12.87 -14.64
N LYS A 54 6.69 -12.03 -13.85
CA LYS A 54 5.99 -10.83 -14.36
C LYS A 54 6.45 -9.57 -13.63
N PHE A 55 7.40 -8.84 -14.19
CA PHE A 55 8.00 -7.66 -13.53
C PHE A 55 7.32 -6.32 -13.84
N ALA A 56 6.55 -6.21 -14.93
CA ALA A 56 5.88 -4.98 -15.30
C ALA A 56 5.02 -4.36 -14.16
N PRO A 57 4.26 -5.15 -13.36
CA PRO A 57 3.52 -4.61 -12.21
C PRO A 57 4.42 -3.93 -11.17
N VAL A 58 5.64 -4.44 -10.93
CA VAL A 58 6.57 -3.85 -9.96
C VAL A 58 7.02 -2.47 -10.41
N VAL A 59 7.28 -2.28 -11.70
CA VAL A 59 7.67 -0.97 -12.26
C VAL A 59 6.56 0.06 -12.03
N ILE A 60 5.30 -0.34 -12.22
CA ILE A 60 4.12 0.49 -11.94
C ILE A 60 4.08 0.87 -10.45
N ALA A 61 4.25 -0.11 -9.56
CA ALA A 61 4.27 0.14 -8.12
C ALA A 61 5.45 1.03 -7.70
N SER A 62 6.63 0.88 -8.31
CA SER A 62 7.79 1.73 -8.03
C SER A 62 7.52 3.21 -8.38
N ALA A 63 6.79 3.49 -9.46
CA ALA A 63 6.31 4.85 -9.73
C ALA A 63 5.36 5.35 -8.63
N GLY A 64 4.51 4.46 -8.11
CA GLY A 64 3.69 4.72 -6.93
C GLY A 64 4.51 5.14 -5.71
N LEU A 65 5.62 4.45 -5.43
CA LEU A 65 6.53 4.79 -4.32
C LEU A 65 7.14 6.19 -4.47
N VAL A 66 7.46 6.61 -5.68
CA VAL A 66 7.94 7.98 -5.94
C VAL A 66 6.84 9.00 -5.65
N CYS A 67 5.60 8.74 -6.07
CA CYS A 67 4.46 9.59 -5.75
C CYS A 67 4.23 9.67 -4.24
N ASP A 68 4.31 8.54 -3.54
CA ASP A 68 4.06 8.44 -2.10
C ASP A 68 5.13 9.19 -1.31
N LEU A 69 6.41 8.94 -1.60
CA LEU A 69 7.54 9.64 -1.00
C LEU A 69 7.42 11.16 -1.19
N THR A 70 7.02 11.58 -2.40
CA THR A 70 6.82 13.00 -2.72
C THR A 70 5.65 13.57 -1.93
N GLY A 71 4.48 12.93 -1.98
CA GLY A 71 3.26 13.40 -1.31
C GLY A 71 3.43 13.47 0.21
N GLU A 72 3.95 12.42 0.82
CA GLU A 72 4.22 12.35 2.25
C GLU A 72 5.28 13.37 2.70
N SER A 73 6.29 13.63 1.86
CA SER A 73 7.24 14.71 2.12
C SER A 73 6.59 16.11 2.05
N LEU A 74 5.65 16.33 1.13
CA LEU A 74 4.93 17.60 1.03
C LEU A 74 4.07 17.86 2.28
N PHE A 75 3.42 16.85 2.87
CA PHE A 75 2.67 17.03 4.12
C PHE A 75 3.52 17.59 5.27
N ILE A 76 4.80 17.22 5.32
CA ILE A 76 5.73 17.70 6.36
C ILE A 76 6.31 19.06 6.00
N PHE A 77 6.90 19.15 4.81
CA PHE A 77 7.77 20.28 4.48
C PHE A 77 7.04 21.44 3.81
N ARG A 78 5.87 21.19 3.21
CA ARG A 78 5.09 22.15 2.40
C ARG A 78 3.59 22.02 2.68
N PRO A 79 3.13 22.27 3.93
CA PRO A 79 1.75 22.04 4.34
C PRO A 79 0.72 22.86 3.56
N GLU A 80 1.12 23.96 2.92
CA GLU A 80 0.26 24.73 2.01
C GLU A 80 -0.15 23.95 0.74
N LEU A 81 0.55 22.84 0.44
CA LEU A 81 0.27 21.93 -0.67
C LEU A 81 -0.48 20.66 -0.22
N ASP A 82 -1.16 20.67 0.94
CA ASP A 82 -1.92 19.56 1.53
C ASP A 82 -2.79 18.80 0.50
N ARG A 83 -3.48 19.53 -0.37
CA ARG A 83 -4.33 18.91 -1.38
C ARG A 83 -3.54 18.14 -2.43
N ALA A 84 -2.44 18.71 -2.92
CA ALA A 84 -1.57 18.05 -3.90
C ALA A 84 -0.87 16.84 -3.27
N ALA A 85 -0.40 16.98 -2.01
CA ALA A 85 0.14 15.89 -1.21
C ALA A 85 -0.85 14.72 -1.10
N SER A 86 -2.10 15.03 -0.72
CA SER A 86 -3.18 14.05 -0.62
C SER A 86 -3.47 13.35 -1.94
N LEU A 87 -3.51 14.07 -3.07
CA LEU A 87 -3.70 13.46 -4.39
C LEU A 87 -2.52 12.59 -4.83
N LEU A 88 -1.29 12.95 -4.46
CA LEU A 88 -0.10 12.15 -4.77
C LEU A 88 -0.08 10.84 -3.99
N THR A 89 -0.36 10.84 -2.68
CA THR A 89 -0.39 9.59 -1.89
C THR A 89 -1.70 8.81 -2.09
N GLY A 90 -2.84 9.40 -1.71
CA GLY A 90 -4.13 8.70 -1.67
C GLY A 90 -4.72 8.45 -3.07
N GLY A 91 -4.35 9.28 -4.05
CA GLY A 91 -4.76 9.12 -5.44
C GLY A 91 -3.75 8.31 -6.25
N ALA A 92 -2.63 8.94 -6.61
CA ALA A 92 -1.67 8.37 -7.55
C ALA A 92 -0.93 7.15 -6.98
N ALA A 93 -0.30 7.26 -5.81
CA ALA A 93 0.48 6.16 -5.22
C ALA A 93 -0.41 4.94 -4.94
N ASN A 94 -1.49 5.13 -4.18
CA ASN A 94 -2.46 4.07 -3.89
C ASN A 94 -3.08 3.47 -5.15
N GLY A 95 -3.34 4.27 -6.19
CA GLY A 95 -3.80 3.78 -7.49
C GLY A 95 -2.79 2.88 -8.19
N LEU A 96 -1.52 3.29 -8.24
CA LEU A 96 -0.46 2.51 -8.87
C LEU A 96 -0.18 1.21 -8.12
N TYR A 97 -0.18 1.24 -6.78
CA TYR A 97 -0.09 0.03 -5.96
C TYR A 97 -1.29 -0.91 -6.19
N THR A 98 -2.50 -0.36 -6.23
CA THR A 98 -3.72 -1.13 -6.48
C THR A 98 -3.70 -1.80 -7.84
N ILE A 99 -3.29 -1.09 -8.89
CA ILE A 99 -3.12 -1.65 -10.24
C ILE A 99 -2.11 -2.81 -10.22
N CYS A 100 -0.95 -2.62 -9.57
CA CYS A 100 0.03 -3.69 -9.41
C CYS A 100 -0.57 -4.92 -8.73
N GLY A 101 -1.26 -4.73 -7.60
CA GLY A 101 -1.94 -5.78 -6.86
C GLY A 101 -2.96 -6.53 -7.72
N ILE A 102 -3.79 -5.82 -8.49
CA ILE A 102 -4.77 -6.40 -9.41
C ILE A 102 -4.06 -7.24 -10.48
N LEU A 103 -3.03 -6.70 -11.15
CA LEU A 103 -2.32 -7.40 -12.21
C LEU A 103 -1.67 -8.70 -11.70
N LEU A 104 -1.04 -8.66 -10.52
CA LEU A 104 -0.45 -9.84 -9.90
C LEU A 104 -1.51 -10.87 -9.48
N THR A 105 -2.65 -10.40 -8.95
CA THR A 105 -3.80 -11.25 -8.56
C THR A 105 -4.45 -11.92 -9.76
N LEU A 106 -4.54 -11.22 -10.90
CA LEU A 106 -5.05 -11.77 -12.15
C LEU A 106 -4.07 -12.80 -12.74
N ALA A 107 -2.77 -12.52 -12.68
CA ALA A 107 -1.72 -13.41 -13.16
C ALA A 107 -1.51 -14.66 -12.29
N THR A 108 -2.07 -14.70 -11.08
CA THR A 108 -1.87 -15.80 -10.13
C THR A 108 -3.21 -16.33 -9.61
N PRO A 109 -3.95 -17.14 -10.39
CA PRO A 109 -5.31 -17.54 -10.01
C PRO A 109 -5.43 -18.36 -8.73
N SER A 110 -4.35 -19.05 -8.35
CA SER A 110 -4.28 -19.99 -7.23
C SER A 110 -3.84 -19.38 -5.90
N VAL A 111 -3.72 -18.04 -5.79
CA VAL A 111 -3.25 -17.42 -4.53
C VAL A 111 -4.16 -17.71 -3.34
N PRO A 112 -3.59 -17.92 -2.14
CA PRO A 112 -4.35 -18.17 -0.93
C PRO A 112 -5.19 -16.96 -0.57
N LEU A 113 -6.42 -17.22 -0.10
CA LEU A 113 -7.39 -16.20 0.30
C LEU A 113 -7.56 -15.08 -0.75
N ARG A 114 -7.58 -15.43 -2.04
CA ARG A 114 -7.72 -14.49 -3.16
C ARG A 114 -8.86 -13.47 -3.01
N TRP A 115 -9.94 -13.85 -2.33
CA TRP A 115 -11.06 -12.97 -2.03
C TRP A 115 -10.65 -11.77 -1.15
N LEU A 116 -9.73 -11.95 -0.20
CA LEU A 116 -9.18 -10.84 0.60
C LEU A 116 -8.36 -9.88 -0.26
N ALA A 117 -7.60 -10.40 -1.22
CA ALA A 117 -6.88 -9.55 -2.18
C ALA A 117 -7.86 -8.65 -2.94
N TRP A 118 -8.98 -9.21 -3.42
CA TRP A 118 -10.00 -8.42 -4.10
C TRP A 118 -10.68 -7.38 -3.21
N ILE A 119 -10.93 -7.69 -1.94
CA ILE A 119 -11.44 -6.69 -0.97
C ILE A 119 -10.41 -5.57 -0.77
N ALA A 120 -9.12 -5.91 -0.67
CA ALA A 120 -8.06 -4.92 -0.55
C ALA A 120 -8.01 -4.02 -1.78
N TRP A 121 -8.03 -4.58 -3.00
CA TRP A 121 -7.99 -3.78 -4.22
C TRP A 121 -9.25 -2.92 -4.41
N ALA A 122 -10.43 -3.45 -4.07
CA ALA A 122 -11.66 -2.67 -4.08
C ALA A 122 -11.58 -1.50 -3.08
N SER A 123 -11.02 -1.74 -1.88
CA SER A 123 -10.78 -0.70 -0.88
C SER A 123 -9.78 0.34 -1.38
N GLY A 124 -8.74 -0.07 -2.10
CA GLY A 124 -7.80 0.82 -2.79
C GLY A 124 -8.47 1.70 -3.84
N ILE A 125 -9.38 1.14 -4.65
CA ILE A 125 -10.19 1.92 -5.61
C ILE A 125 -11.07 2.95 -4.89
N VAL A 126 -11.76 2.53 -3.81
CA VAL A 126 -12.58 3.44 -3.01
C VAL A 126 -11.71 4.55 -2.42
N LEU A 127 -10.52 4.24 -1.90
CA LEU A 127 -9.56 5.20 -1.35
C LEU A 127 -9.17 6.27 -2.38
N ILE A 128 -8.91 5.89 -3.63
CA ILE A 128 -8.61 6.84 -4.71
C ILE A 128 -9.80 7.77 -4.94
N ILE A 129 -11.01 7.21 -5.07
CA ILE A 129 -12.24 7.96 -5.33
C ILE A 129 -12.48 8.98 -4.21
N VAL A 130 -12.50 8.54 -2.95
CA VAL A 130 -12.74 9.43 -1.81
C VAL A 130 -11.62 10.45 -1.63
N THR A 131 -10.39 10.14 -2.02
CA THR A 131 -9.28 11.10 -2.09
C THR A 131 -9.54 12.16 -3.16
N ILE A 132 -10.00 11.80 -4.36
CA ILE A 132 -10.36 12.75 -5.43
C ILE A 132 -11.49 13.68 -4.98
N PHE A 133 -12.48 13.16 -4.27
CA PHE A 133 -13.57 13.96 -3.71
C PHE A 133 -13.23 14.66 -2.39
N ASN A 134 -11.97 14.58 -1.93
CA ASN A 134 -11.49 15.23 -0.71
C ASN A 134 -12.28 14.87 0.56
N SER A 135 -12.78 13.64 0.65
CA SER A 135 -13.54 13.15 1.81
C SER A 135 -12.61 12.49 2.83
N ARG A 136 -12.24 13.22 3.88
CA ARG A 136 -11.35 12.72 4.96
C ARG A 136 -11.90 11.48 5.65
N ILE A 137 -13.20 11.45 5.95
CA ILE A 137 -13.85 10.29 6.58
C ILE A 137 -13.82 9.10 5.63
N GLY A 138 -14.10 9.33 4.34
CA GLY A 138 -14.00 8.28 3.32
C GLY A 138 -12.59 7.69 3.24
N VAL A 139 -11.56 8.53 3.22
CA VAL A 139 -10.15 8.11 3.23
C VAL A 139 -9.86 7.23 4.45
N MET A 140 -10.26 7.65 5.65
CA MET A 140 -10.02 6.87 6.88
C MET A 140 -10.68 5.48 6.81
N ILE A 141 -11.95 5.41 6.38
CA ILE A 141 -12.69 4.14 6.27
C ILE A 141 -12.06 3.23 5.20
N ALA A 142 -11.76 3.78 4.03
CA ALA A 142 -11.17 3.02 2.93
C ALA A 142 -9.78 2.48 3.28
N THR A 143 -8.93 3.29 3.93
CA THR A 143 -7.62 2.85 4.42
C THR A 143 -7.77 1.77 5.49
N ALA A 144 -8.71 1.90 6.44
CA ALA A 144 -8.94 0.88 7.45
C ALA A 144 -9.37 -0.47 6.83
N ALA A 145 -10.32 -0.43 5.87
CA ALA A 145 -10.77 -1.61 5.14
C ALA A 145 -9.65 -2.23 4.30
N LEU A 146 -8.83 -1.40 3.65
CA LEU A 146 -7.65 -1.82 2.91
C LEU A 146 -6.68 -2.57 3.83
N MET A 147 -6.31 -1.99 4.98
CA MET A 147 -5.36 -2.62 5.90
C MET A 147 -5.91 -3.91 6.52
N ALA A 148 -7.18 -3.91 6.91
CA ALA A 148 -7.84 -5.06 7.51
C ALA A 148 -7.95 -6.26 6.56
N SER A 149 -8.00 -6.03 5.25
CA SER A 149 -8.04 -7.08 4.23
C SER A 149 -6.65 -7.44 3.69
N PHE A 150 -5.79 -6.45 3.49
CA PHE A 150 -4.44 -6.62 2.95
C PHE A 150 -3.52 -7.39 3.91
N ILE A 151 -3.48 -7.03 5.19
CA ILE A 151 -2.55 -7.65 6.16
C ILE A 151 -2.79 -9.17 6.27
N PRO A 152 -4.03 -9.67 6.48
CA PRO A 152 -4.27 -11.11 6.53
C PRO A 152 -3.98 -11.81 5.19
N PHE A 153 -4.26 -11.16 4.05
CA PHE A 153 -3.91 -11.68 2.73
C PHE A 153 -2.39 -11.90 2.59
N VAL A 154 -1.58 -10.89 2.94
CA VAL A 154 -0.11 -10.99 2.87
C VAL A 154 0.42 -12.07 3.82
N ILE A 155 -0.15 -12.22 5.01
CA ILE A 155 0.20 -13.31 5.94
C ILE A 155 -0.13 -14.68 5.33
N ALA A 156 -1.26 -14.81 4.65
CA ALA A 156 -1.64 -16.05 3.97
C ALA A 156 -0.66 -16.39 2.84
N MET A 157 -0.23 -15.39 2.06
CA MET A 157 0.80 -15.54 1.02
C MET A 157 2.15 -16.03 1.57
N ALA A 158 2.47 -15.77 2.85
CA ALA A 158 3.71 -16.26 3.47
C ALA A 158 3.78 -17.79 3.61
N ARG A 159 2.63 -18.47 3.50
CA ARG A 159 2.52 -19.92 3.64
C ARG A 159 2.82 -20.67 2.32
N GLU A 160 3.08 -19.94 1.23
CA GLU A 160 3.47 -20.45 -0.09
C GLU A 160 4.92 -20.10 -0.46
#